data_AF-R7W7L1-F1
#
_entry.id   AF-R7W7L1-F1
#
_cell.length_a   1.000
_cell.length_b   1.000
_cell.length_c   1.000
_cell.angle_alpha   90.00
_cell.angle_beta   90.00
_cell.angle_gamma   90.00
#
_symmetry.space_group_name_H-M   'P 1'
#
loop_
_entity.id
_entity.type
_entity.pdbx_description
1 polymer ?
#
loop_
_entity_poly.entity_id
_entity_poly.type
_entity_poly.pdbx_seq_one_letter_code
_entity_poly.pdbx_strand_id
1 'polypeptide(L)'
;MGTRGLYFVPTLESPDRVPPGRFILQLDDGDQTFLLGSRHGLVLLFNVPRKQVLVCDPVTAEQHRIALPPRFTGHVNMAAIHGAVLRAAGDVQHFQVVLLVVDNNDDIHHIRALVCVYSSETGVWGKVLVTE
;
A
#
# COMPACT_ATOMS: atom_id res chain seq x y z
N MET A 1 3.08 -25.40 1.69
CA MET A 1 4.32 -24.83 1.12
C MET A 1 4.35 -23.35 1.52
N GLY A 2 5.53 -22.83 1.84
CA GLY A 2 5.71 -21.77 2.85
C GLY A 2 5.18 -20.38 2.48
N THR A 3 4.52 -19.73 3.43
CA THR A 3 4.16 -18.30 3.41
C THR A 3 5.38 -17.43 3.15
N ARG A 4 5.32 -16.50 2.19
CA ARG A 4 6.32 -15.43 2.08
C ARG A 4 6.01 -14.37 3.13
N GLY A 5 6.95 -14.13 4.05
CA GLY A 5 6.80 -13.15 5.12
C GLY A 5 7.67 -11.93 4.86
N LEU A 6 7.11 -10.74 5.06
CA LEU A 6 7.93 -9.55 5.30
C LEU A 6 8.24 -9.50 6.80
N TYR A 7 9.51 -9.39 7.14
CA TYR A 7 9.96 -9.36 8.52
C TYR A 7 10.56 -8.00 8.87
N PHE A 8 10.26 -7.54 10.07
CA PHE A 8 10.92 -6.38 10.65
C PHE A 8 12.35 -6.73 11.06
N VAL A 9 13.31 -5.89 10.70
CA VAL A 9 14.68 -5.98 11.18
C VAL A 9 14.90 -4.89 12.21
N PRO A 10 14.97 -5.22 13.51
CA PRO A 10 15.25 -4.23 14.54
C PRO A 10 16.67 -3.67 14.35
N THR A 11 16.81 -2.35 14.35
CA THR A 11 18.10 -1.66 14.20
C THR A 11 18.82 -1.46 15.54
N LEU A 12 18.12 -1.64 16.66
CA LEU A 12 18.69 -1.50 18.00
C LEU A 12 19.29 -2.82 18.51
N GLU A 13 20.34 -2.68 19.32
CA GLU A 13 21.00 -3.79 20.02
C GLU A 13 20.29 -4.12 21.35
N SER A 14 20.64 -5.27 21.94
CA SER A 14 20.18 -5.63 23.29
C SER A 14 20.59 -4.56 24.31
N PRO A 15 19.71 -4.17 25.26
CA PRO A 15 18.41 -4.77 25.59
C PRO A 15 17.20 -4.18 24.84
N ASP A 16 17.39 -3.10 24.08
CA ASP A 16 16.29 -2.34 23.44
C ASP A 16 15.80 -2.96 22.12
N ARG A 17 16.38 -4.11 21.72
CA ARG A 17 15.98 -4.85 20.52
C ARG A 17 14.57 -5.41 20.67
N VAL A 18 13.64 -4.94 19.83
CA VAL A 18 12.30 -5.50 19.76
C VAL A 18 12.30 -6.85 19.01
N PRO A 19 11.66 -7.91 19.54
CA PRO A 19 11.64 -9.22 18.87
C PRO A 19 10.97 -9.16 17.49
N PRO A 20 11.64 -9.61 16.41
CA PRO A 20 11.12 -9.50 15.05
C PRO A 20 9.87 -10.37 14.81
N GLY A 21 9.71 -11.45 15.57
CA GLY A 21 8.59 -12.39 15.43
C GLY A 21 7.20 -11.79 15.62
N ARG A 22 7.09 -10.64 16.31
CA ARG A 22 5.82 -9.93 16.48
C ARG A 22 5.38 -9.13 15.25
N PHE A 23 6.31 -8.82 14.35
CA PHE A 23 6.09 -7.93 13.21
C PHE A 23 6.23 -8.68 11.87
N ILE A 24 5.98 -9.98 11.87
CA ILE A 24 5.96 -10.77 10.65
C ILE A 24 4.62 -10.50 9.95
N LEU A 25 4.67 -9.84 8.81
CA LEU A 25 3.51 -9.72 7.93
C LEU A 25 3.44 -10.97 7.07
N GLN A 26 2.42 -11.79 7.32
CA GLN A 26 2.14 -12.96 6.51
C GLN A 26 1.45 -12.52 5.22
N LEU A 27 2.10 -12.75 4.09
CA LEU A 27 1.51 -12.58 2.77
C LEU A 27 1.03 -13.94 2.27
N ASP A 28 -0.12 -13.95 1.59
CA ASP A 28 -0.66 -15.17 1.02
C ASP A 28 0.29 -15.68 -0.09
N ASP A 29 0.48 -17.00 -0.15
CA ASP A 29 1.33 -17.65 -1.15
C ASP A 29 0.75 -17.42 -2.56
N GLY A 30 1.60 -16.99 -3.51
CA GLY A 30 1.20 -16.58 -4.86
C GLY A 30 1.00 -15.07 -5.06
N ASP A 31 1.05 -14.25 -4.01
CA ASP A 31 0.94 -12.81 -4.14
C ASP A 31 2.30 -12.20 -4.55
N GLN A 32 2.42 -11.76 -5.81
CA GLN A 32 3.47 -10.83 -6.22
C GLN A 32 3.17 -9.47 -5.56
N THR A 33 3.58 -9.34 -4.31
CA THR A 33 3.39 -8.14 -3.49
C THR A 33 4.69 -7.34 -3.40
N PHE A 34 4.60 -6.02 -3.53
CA PHE A 34 5.73 -5.13 -3.29
C PHE A 34 5.37 -3.94 -2.39
N LEU A 35 6.39 -3.39 -1.73
CA LEU A 35 6.26 -2.28 -0.81
C LEU A 35 6.10 -0.95 -1.55
N LEU A 36 5.07 -0.19 -1.20
CA LEU A 36 4.88 1.18 -1.66
C LEU A 36 5.45 2.20 -0.66
N GLY A 37 5.40 1.90 0.63
CA GLY A 37 6.01 2.73 1.67
C GLY A 37 5.53 2.40 3.07
N SER A 38 6.05 3.13 4.06
CA SER A 38 5.61 3.02 5.45
C SER A 38 5.52 4.41 6.10
N ARG A 39 4.44 4.65 6.86
CA ARG A 39 4.25 5.90 7.62
C ARG A 39 3.26 5.71 8.76
N HIS A 40 3.45 6.43 9.86
CA HIS A 40 2.58 6.39 11.04
C HIS A 40 2.35 4.97 11.60
N GLY A 41 3.40 4.13 11.57
CA GLY A 41 3.31 2.73 12.00
C GLY A 41 2.62 1.81 11.00
N LEU A 42 2.08 2.31 9.89
CA LEU A 42 1.43 1.51 8.86
C LEU A 42 2.39 1.19 7.71
N VAL A 43 2.23 0.01 7.12
CA VAL A 43 2.95 -0.44 5.93
C VAL A 43 1.96 -0.56 4.78
N LEU A 44 2.27 0.06 3.65
CA LEU A 44 1.47 0.01 2.43
C LEU A 44 2.13 -0.89 1.39
N LEU A 45 1.37 -1.87 0.91
CA LEU A 45 1.81 -2.87 -0.05
C LEU A 45 0.86 -2.89 -1.25
N PHE A 46 1.36 -3.29 -2.41
CA PHE A 46 0.53 -3.55 -3.58
C PHE A 46 0.54 -5.03 -3.94
N ASN A 47 -0.63 -5.65 -4.03
CA ASN A 47 -0.83 -7.02 -4.48
C ASN A 47 -1.18 -7.03 -5.97
N VAL A 48 -0.23 -7.45 -6.80
CA VAL A 48 -0.37 -7.45 -8.27
C VAL A 48 -1.47 -8.42 -8.73
N PRO A 49 -1.49 -9.72 -8.35
CA PRO A 49 -2.50 -10.65 -8.84
C PRO A 49 -3.93 -10.21 -8.54
N ARG A 50 -4.16 -9.63 -7.35
CA ARG A 50 -5.50 -9.24 -6.90
C ARG A 50 -5.88 -7.82 -7.32
N LYS A 51 -4.93 -7.00 -7.80
CA LYS A 51 -5.11 -5.57 -8.09
C LYS A 51 -5.68 -4.84 -6.87
N GLN A 52 -5.01 -4.98 -5.73
CA GLN A 52 -5.42 -4.40 -4.44
C GLN A 52 -4.22 -3.78 -3.73
N VAL A 53 -4.48 -2.78 -2.90
CA VAL A 53 -3.52 -2.32 -1.91
C VAL A 53 -3.82 -2.97 -0.56
N LEU A 54 -2.76 -3.27 0.18
CA LEU A 54 -2.83 -3.79 1.54
C LEU A 54 -2.25 -2.73 2.48
N VAL A 55 -3.01 -2.37 3.52
CA VAL A 55 -2.52 -1.55 4.63
C VAL A 55 -2.39 -2.44 5.84
N CYS A 56 -1.17 -2.63 6.31
CA CYS A 56 -0.89 -3.47 7.46
C CYS A 56 -0.43 -2.62 8.65
N ASP A 57 -0.98 -2.92 9.81
CA ASP A 57 -0.44 -2.49 11.10
C ASP A 57 0.40 -3.65 11.68
N PRO A 58 1.73 -3.52 11.69
CA PRO A 58 2.61 -4.59 12.14
C PRO A 58 2.54 -4.79 13.66
N VAL A 59 2.04 -3.80 14.43
CA VAL A 59 1.91 -3.89 15.89
C VAL A 59 0.68 -4.71 16.26
N THR A 60 -0.46 -4.44 15.62
CA THR A 60 -1.72 -5.14 15.89
C THR A 60 -1.93 -6.38 15.03
N ALA A 61 -1.07 -6.60 14.03
CA ALA A 61 -1.22 -7.60 12.97
C ALA A 61 -2.52 -7.43 12.15
N GLU A 62 -3.13 -6.25 12.19
CA GLU A 62 -4.32 -5.93 11.42
C GLU A 62 -3.96 -5.65 9.95
N GLN A 63 -4.75 -6.18 9.02
CA GLN A 63 -4.55 -6.00 7.59
C GLN A 63 -5.85 -5.58 6.90
N HIS A 64 -5.81 -4.43 6.24
CA HIS A 64 -6.89 -3.90 5.42
C HIS A 64 -6.60 -4.18 3.95
N ARG A 65 -7.51 -4.91 3.29
CA ARG A 65 -7.45 -5.19 1.84
C ARG A 65 -8.37 -4.24 1.10
N ILE A 66 -7.81 -3.42 0.21
CA ILE A 66 -8.57 -2.37 -0.49
C ILE A 66 -8.43 -2.59 -1.99
N ALA A 67 -9.56 -2.84 -2.66
CA ALA A 67 -9.59 -2.97 -4.12
C ALA A 67 -9.22 -1.66 -4.79
N LEU A 68 -8.51 -1.71 -5.93
CA LEU A 68 -8.21 -0.50 -6.70
C LEU A 68 -9.48 0.21 -7.17
N PRO A 69 -9.45 1.54 -7.38
CA PRO A 69 -10.53 2.25 -8.04
C PRO A 69 -10.80 1.64 -9.43
N PRO A 70 -12.07 1.53 -9.89
CA PRO A 70 -12.40 0.95 -11.20
C PRO A 70 -11.67 1.59 -12.39
N ARG A 71 -11.30 2.88 -12.29
CA ARG A 71 -10.55 3.56 -13.37
C ARG A 71 -9.08 3.09 -13.47
N PHE A 72 -8.53 2.50 -12.42
CA PHE A 72 -7.13 2.07 -12.35
C PHE A 72 -6.96 0.65 -12.89
N THR A 73 -8.01 -0.18 -12.89
CA THR A 73 -7.92 -1.60 -13.26
C THR A 73 -7.67 -1.86 -14.74
N GLY A 74 -7.96 -0.87 -15.60
CA GLY A 74 -7.75 -0.92 -17.05
C GLY A 74 -6.42 -0.34 -17.54
N HIS A 75 -5.63 0.31 -16.67
CA HIS A 75 -4.32 0.84 -17.05
C HIS A 75 -3.28 -0.28 -17.00
N VAL A 76 -2.61 -0.51 -18.14
CA VAL A 76 -1.93 -1.77 -18.44
C VAL A 76 -0.53 -1.84 -17.82
N ASN A 77 0.03 -0.72 -17.35
CA ASN A 77 1.33 -0.71 -16.70
C ASN A 77 1.25 -0.45 -15.19
N MET A 78 0.85 -1.48 -14.44
CA MET A 78 0.87 -1.45 -12.97
C MET A 78 2.29 -1.38 -12.36
N ALA A 79 3.35 -1.40 -13.18
CA ALA A 79 4.72 -1.21 -12.71
C ALA A 79 5.01 0.25 -12.29
N ALA A 80 4.17 1.21 -12.70
CA ALA A 80 4.29 2.62 -12.35
C ALA A 80 3.26 3.06 -11.29
N ILE A 81 2.88 2.14 -10.40
CA ILE A 81 2.03 2.47 -9.26
C ILE A 81 2.87 2.94 -8.07
N HIS A 82 2.50 4.10 -7.55
CA HIS A 82 3.05 4.68 -6.33
C HIS A 82 1.92 4.87 -5.32
N GLY A 83 2.27 4.89 -4.04
CA GLY A 83 1.29 5.20 -3.02
C GLY A 83 1.90 5.58 -1.70
N ALA A 84 1.07 6.23 -0.88
CA ALA A 84 1.41 6.61 0.47
C ALA A 84 0.22 6.32 1.39
N VAL A 85 0.52 5.91 2.62
CA VAL A 85 -0.46 5.78 3.70
C VAL A 85 -0.21 6.85 4.75
N LEU A 86 -1.27 7.39 5.33
CA LEU A 86 -1.18 8.36 6.42
C LEU A 86 -2.34 8.25 7.40
N ARG A 87 -2.10 8.64 8.65
CA ARG A 87 -3.14 8.91 9.64
C ARG A 87 -3.23 10.42 9.85
N ALA A 88 -4.43 10.92 10.16
CA ALA A 88 -4.59 12.31 10.59
C ALA A 88 -3.94 12.51 11.96
N ALA A 89 -3.53 13.74 12.28
CA ALA A 89 -2.92 14.04 13.57
C ALA A 89 -3.91 13.74 14.71
N GLY A 90 -3.50 12.89 15.66
CA GLY A 90 -4.35 12.46 16.78
C GLY A 90 -5.32 11.32 16.46
N ASP A 91 -5.39 10.86 15.20
CA ASP A 91 -6.22 9.72 14.82
C ASP A 91 -5.39 8.43 14.82
N VAL A 92 -5.81 7.48 15.65
CA VAL A 92 -5.21 6.15 15.77
C VAL A 92 -6.08 5.05 15.17
N GLN A 93 -7.28 5.38 14.71
CA GLN A 93 -8.23 4.43 14.15
C GLN A 93 -8.24 4.52 12.63
N HIS A 94 -8.41 5.70 12.06
CA HIS A 94 -8.54 5.86 10.62
C HIS A 94 -7.23 6.22 9.93
N PHE A 95 -7.19 5.93 8.65
CA PHE A 95 -6.09 6.21 7.75
C PHE A 95 -6.60 6.56 6.37
N GLN A 96 -5.74 7.21 5.60
CA GLN A 96 -5.94 7.49 4.18
C GLN A 96 -4.85 6.82 3.36
N VAL A 97 -5.21 6.39 2.15
CA VAL A 97 -4.26 5.90 1.15
C VAL A 97 -4.34 6.81 -0.06
N VAL A 98 -3.21 7.38 -0.45
CA VAL A 98 -3.06 8.07 -1.72
C VAL A 98 -2.43 7.09 -2.70
N LEU A 99 -3.08 6.90 -3.84
CA LEU A 99 -2.57 6.10 -4.96
C LEU A 99 -2.35 7.00 -6.17
N LEU A 100 -1.20 6.81 -6.80
CA LEU A 100 -0.80 7.42 -8.06
C LEU A 100 -0.48 6.31 -9.05
N VAL A 101 -1.08 6.34 -10.23
CA VAL A 101 -0.69 5.49 -11.37
C VAL A 101 -0.26 6.41 -12.49
N VAL A 102 0.96 6.20 -12.99
CA VAL A 102 1.46 6.90 -14.16
C VAL A 102 1.28 6.01 -15.37
N ASP A 103 0.48 6.47 -16.32
CA ASP A 103 0.35 5.86 -17.64
C ASP A 103 1.49 6.36 -18.52
N ASN A 104 2.43 5.45 -18.79
CA ASN A 104 3.55 5.68 -19.67
C ASN A 104 3.26 4.93 -20.98
N ASN A 105 2.30 5.45 -21.75
CA ASN A 105 2.10 4.98 -23.11
C ASN A 105 3.30 5.43 -23.96
N ASP A 106 3.71 4.65 -24.95
CA ASP A 106 4.93 4.88 -25.76
C ASP A 106 4.91 6.20 -26.57
N ASP A 107 3.80 6.95 -26.55
CA ASP A 107 3.74 8.34 -26.99
C ASP A 107 4.33 9.28 -25.93
N ILE A 108 5.62 9.58 -26.11
CA ILE A 108 6.51 10.42 -25.27
C ILE A 108 5.93 11.83 -24.95
N HIS A 109 4.80 12.19 -25.56
CA HIS A 109 4.16 13.51 -25.45
C HIS A 109 2.96 13.59 -24.50
N HIS A 110 2.47 12.47 -23.93
CA HIS A 110 1.29 12.48 -23.04
C HIS A 110 1.46 11.54 -21.84
N ILE A 111 2.26 11.94 -20.85
CA ILE A 111 2.30 11.26 -19.56
C ILE A 111 1.00 11.60 -18.82
N ARG A 112 0.17 10.59 -18.54
CA ARG A 112 -1.06 10.78 -17.77
C ARG A 112 -0.90 10.18 -16.40
N ALA A 113 -1.13 10.99 -15.37
CA ALA A 113 -1.13 10.53 -13.99
C ALA A 113 -2.55 10.51 -13.44
N LEU A 114 -2.93 9.37 -12.86
CA LEU A 114 -4.19 9.15 -12.18
C LEU A 114 -3.94 9.14 -10.68
N VAL A 115 -4.62 10.01 -9.94
CA VAL A 115 -4.52 10.10 -8.49
C VAL A 115 -5.87 9.81 -7.85
N CYS A 116 -5.87 8.99 -6.80
CA CYS A 116 -7.07 8.73 -6.01
C CYS A 116 -6.72 8.61 -4.53
N VAL A 117 -7.65 9.04 -3.68
CA VAL A 117 -7.50 8.96 -2.22
C VAL A 117 -8.59 8.06 -1.65
N TYR A 118 -8.21 7.05 -0.89
CA TYR A 118 -9.10 6.23 -0.09
C TYR A 118 -9.15 6.76 1.33
N SER A 119 -10.34 6.75 1.94
CA SER A 119 -10.53 6.98 3.37
C SER A 119 -11.01 5.70 4.03
N SER A 120 -10.31 5.24 5.07
CA SER A 120 -10.75 4.08 5.86
C SER A 120 -11.97 4.37 6.71
N GLU A 121 -12.24 5.65 7.01
CA GLU A 121 -13.43 6.08 7.76
C GLU A 121 -14.71 5.83 6.94
N THR A 122 -14.67 6.19 5.66
CA THR A 122 -15.83 6.06 4.76
C THR A 122 -15.83 4.75 3.97
N GLY A 123 -14.70 4.03 3.95
CA GLY A 123 -14.53 2.78 3.20
C GLY A 123 -14.58 2.96 1.68
N VAL A 124 -14.38 4.17 1.17
CA VAL A 124 -14.53 4.49 -0.26
C VAL A 124 -13.36 5.27 -0.82
N TRP A 125 -13.13 5.08 -2.12
CA TRP A 125 -12.27 5.94 -2.93
C TRP A 125 -12.98 7.25 -3.24
N GLY A 126 -12.24 8.35 -3.13
CA GLY A 126 -12.67 9.66 -3.59
C GLY A 126 -12.69 9.79 -5.11
N LYS A 127 -12.87 11.04 -5.56
CA LYS A 127 -12.84 11.37 -6.99
C LYS A 127 -11.44 11.10 -7.56
N VAL A 128 -11.38 10.39 -8.68
CA VAL A 128 -10.14 10.22 -9.45
C VAL A 128 -9.79 11.55 -10.12
N LEU A 129 -8.58 12.02 -9.84
CA LEU A 129 -7.98 13.18 -10.49
C LEU A 129 -7.06 12.69 -11.62
N VAL A 130 -7.05 13.43 -12.72
CA VAL A 130 -6.17 13.18 -13.87
C VAL A 130 -5.27 14.40 -14.01
N THR A 131 -3.98 14.19 -14.14
CA THR A 131 -2.99 15.22 -14.45
C THR A 131 -2.26 14.85 -15.74
N GLU A 132 -1.99 15.84 -16.58
CA GLU A 132 -1.27 15.74 -17.86
C GLU A 132 0.05 16.52 -17.78
#